data_AF-A0A522W2N6-F1
#
_entry.id   AF-A0A522W2N6-F1
#
_cell.length_a   1.000
_cell.length_b   1.000
_cell.length_c   1.000
_cell.angle_alpha   90.00
_cell.angle_beta   90.00
_cell.angle_gamma   90.00
#
_symmetry.space_group_name_H-M   'P 1'
#
loop_
_entity.id
_entity.type
_entity.pdbx_description
1 polymer ?
#
loop_
_entity_poly.entity_id
_entity_poly.type
_entity_poly.pdbx_seq_one_letter_code
_entity_poly.pdbx_strand_id
1 'polypeptide(L)' 'MLADKDRIFTNLYGQHDFGLKGAKARGDWDGTKVLLDKGREWIINEVKASGLRGRGGAGFSTGVKWSFMPKEVGARPHFL' A
#
# COMPACT_ATOMS: atom_id res chain seq x y z
N MET A 1 10.50 8.14 -20.18
CA MET A 1 9.24 8.74 -19.67
C MET A 1 8.35 7.60 -19.20
N LEU A 2 7.61 7.74 -18.08
CA LEU A 2 6.75 6.68 -17.55
C LEU A 2 5.54 6.48 -18.49
N ALA A 3 5.21 5.24 -18.86
CA ALA A 3 4.04 4.96 -19.68
C ALA A 3 2.76 5.03 -18.85
N ASP A 4 1.62 5.35 -19.49
CA ASP A 4 0.35 5.55 -18.76
C ASP A 4 -0.13 4.29 -18.03
N LYS A 5 0.11 3.12 -18.60
CA LYS A 5 -0.19 1.82 -17.96
C LYS A 5 0.63 1.55 -16.69
N ASP A 6 1.77 2.24 -16.52
CA ASP A 6 2.66 2.06 -15.36
C ASP A 6 2.37 3.08 -14.25
N ARG A 7 1.35 3.95 -14.42
CA ARG A 7 0.91 4.89 -13.39
C ARG A 7 0.04 4.19 -12.36
N ILE A 8 0.43 4.30 -11.08
CA ILE A 8 -0.33 3.72 -9.96
C ILE A 8 -1.60 4.52 -9.67
N PHE A 9 -1.51 5.85 -9.60
CA PHE A 9 -2.66 6.72 -9.34
C PHE A 9 -3.43 7.03 -10.64
N THR A 10 -4.18 6.04 -11.10
CA THR A 10 -5.13 6.23 -12.21
C THR A 10 -6.33 7.06 -11.75
N ASN A 11 -7.02 7.71 -12.69
CA ASN A 11 -8.11 8.65 -12.40
C ASN A 11 -7.72 9.84 -11.48
N LEU A 12 -6.44 10.24 -11.48
CA LEU A 12 -5.96 11.38 -10.69
C LEU A 12 -6.72 12.69 -10.97
N TYR A 13 -7.22 12.86 -12.20
CA TYR A 13 -7.96 14.03 -12.64
C TYR A 13 -9.48 13.91 -12.51
N GLY A 14 -10.00 12.81 -11.95
CA GLY A 14 -11.44 12.63 -11.73
C GLY A 14 -12.29 12.50 -13.00
N GLN A 15 -11.68 12.09 -14.13
CA GLN A 15 -12.37 11.91 -15.41
C GLN A 15 -13.26 10.67 -15.46
N HIS A 16 -13.08 9.74 -14.52
CA HIS A 16 -13.88 8.53 -14.34
C HIS A 16 -14.53 8.50 -12.95
N ASP A 17 -15.50 7.60 -12.76
CA ASP A 17 -16.20 7.41 -11.47
C ASP A 17 -15.21 7.19 -10.30
N PHE A 18 -15.27 8.04 -9.29
CA PHE A 18 -14.46 7.94 -8.07
C PHE A 18 -15.06 6.98 -7.04
N GLY A 19 -16.33 6.58 -7.21
CA GLY A 19 -17.02 5.66 -6.33
C GLY A 19 -16.48 4.22 -6.41
N LEU A 20 -17.02 3.35 -5.55
CA LEU A 20 -16.54 1.96 -5.41
C LEU A 20 -16.61 1.17 -6.73
N LYS A 21 -17.64 1.42 -7.55
CA LYS A 21 -17.80 0.76 -8.84
C LYS A 21 -16.66 1.13 -9.80
N GLY A 22 -16.39 2.42 -9.97
CA GLY A 22 -15.25 2.90 -10.75
C GLY A 22 -13.90 2.45 -10.21
N ALA A 23 -13.71 2.44 -8.89
CA ALA A 23 -12.48 1.95 -8.25
C ALA A 23 -12.21 0.48 -8.59
N LYS A 24 -13.21 -0.40 -8.40
CA LYS A 24 -13.09 -1.82 -8.78
C LYS A 24 -12.80 -2.03 -10.26
N ALA A 25 -13.38 -1.20 -11.14
CA ALA A 25 -13.10 -1.27 -12.57
C ALA A 25 -11.65 -0.90 -12.94
N ARG A 26 -10.94 -0.16 -12.09
CA ARG A 26 -9.52 0.18 -12.26
C ARG A 26 -8.56 -0.81 -11.59
N GLY A 27 -9.08 -1.88 -10.98
CA GLY A 27 -8.29 -2.87 -10.25
C GLY A 27 -8.12 -2.57 -8.76
N ASP A 28 -8.75 -1.53 -8.22
CA ASP A 28 -8.77 -1.31 -6.77
C ASP A 28 -9.62 -2.41 -6.10
N TRP A 29 -9.27 -2.78 -4.86
CA TRP A 29 -9.87 -3.88 -4.10
C TRP A 29 -9.66 -5.29 -4.67
N ASP A 30 -8.97 -5.44 -5.80
CA ASP A 30 -8.64 -6.74 -6.38
C ASP A 30 -7.68 -7.54 -5.49
N GLY A 31 -7.97 -8.83 -5.29
CA GLY A 31 -7.13 -9.75 -4.52
C GLY A 31 -6.84 -9.37 -3.06
N THR A 32 -7.45 -8.31 -2.51
CA THR A 32 -7.11 -7.76 -1.19
C THR A 32 -7.22 -8.78 -0.05
N LYS A 33 -8.24 -9.65 -0.09
CA LYS A 33 -8.35 -10.77 0.87
C LYS A 33 -7.12 -11.68 0.86
N VAL A 34 -6.64 -12.05 -0.34
CA VAL A 34 -5.47 -12.93 -0.50
C VAL A 34 -4.20 -12.24 0.01
N LEU A 35 -4.07 -10.92 -0.21
CA LEU A 35 -2.95 -10.15 0.34
C LEU A 35 -2.97 -10.15 1.88
N LEU A 36 -4.14 -10.01 2.50
CA LEU A 36 -4.28 -10.08 3.95
C LEU A 36 -3.96 -11.49 4.49
N ASP A 37 -4.43 -12.53 3.80
CA ASP A 37 -4.20 -13.93 4.18
C ASP A 37 -2.72 -14.33 4.13
N LYS A 38 -1.89 -13.66 3.30
CA LYS A 38 -0.42 -13.84 3.26
C LYS A 38 0.28 -13.35 4.54
N GLY A 39 -0.39 -12.53 5.34
CA GLY A 39 0.08 -12.10 6.65
C GLY A 39 1.07 -10.92 6.63
N ARG A 40 1.23 -10.32 7.80
CA ARG A 40 2.01 -9.10 8.04
C ARG A 40 3.45 -9.17 7.54
N GLU A 41 4.18 -10.23 7.89
CA GLU A 41 5.60 -10.35 7.58
C GLU A 41 5.85 -10.40 6.08
N TRP A 42 4.99 -11.11 5.34
CA TRP A 42 5.07 -11.15 3.87
C TRP A 42 4.88 -9.74 3.29
N ILE A 43 3.84 -9.00 3.70
CA ILE A 43 3.58 -7.64 3.21
C ILE A 43 4.77 -6.70 3.49
N ILE A 44 5.32 -6.74 4.71
CA ILE A 44 6.48 -5.90 5.09
C ILE A 44 7.69 -6.24 4.21
N ASN A 45 7.93 -7.52 3.93
CA ASN A 45 9.05 -7.95 3.10
C ASN A 45 8.90 -7.53 1.64
N GLU A 46 7.70 -7.63 1.06
CA GLU A 46 7.43 -7.13 -0.30
C GLU A 46 7.68 -5.61 -0.40
N VAL A 47 7.26 -4.83 0.60
CA VAL A 47 7.48 -3.36 0.62
C VAL A 47 8.94 -2.99 0.83
N LYS A 48 9.70 -3.80 1.58
CA LYS A 48 11.17 -3.65 1.66
C LYS A 48 11.81 -3.96 0.31
N ALA A 49 11.43 -5.06 -0.33
CA ALA A 49 11.95 -5.49 -1.63
C ALA A 49 11.64 -4.50 -2.75
N SER A 50 10.48 -3.84 -2.70
CA SER A 50 10.10 -2.82 -3.68
C SER A 50 10.95 -1.54 -3.62
N GLY A 51 11.77 -1.37 -2.59
CA GLY A 51 12.59 -0.16 -2.39
C GLY A 51 11.77 1.11 -2.11
N LEU A 52 10.51 0.98 -1.65
CA LEU A 52 9.66 2.14 -1.42
C LEU A 52 10.23 3.02 -0.29
N ARG A 53 10.40 4.31 -0.61
CA ARG A 53 10.79 5.36 0.34
C ARG A 53 9.60 6.27 0.64
N GLY A 54 9.58 6.85 1.84
CA GLY A 54 8.52 7.74 2.31
C GLY A 54 8.31 8.94 1.38
N ARG A 55 7.05 9.19 0.99
CA ARG A 55 6.65 10.25 0.06
C ARG A 55 6.27 11.58 0.72
N GLY A 56 6.46 11.70 2.03
CA GLY A 56 6.20 12.93 2.80
C GLY A 56 7.40 13.89 2.92
N GLY A 57 8.51 13.65 2.22
CA GLY A 57 9.70 14.52 2.23
C GLY A 57 10.91 13.95 2.98
N ALA A 58 10.71 13.20 4.06
CA ALA A 58 11.81 12.59 4.84
C ALA A 58 12.56 11.46 4.10
N GLY A 59 11.92 10.80 3.13
CA GLY A 59 12.57 9.78 2.31
C GLY A 59 13.06 8.53 3.06
N PHE A 60 12.55 8.26 4.28
CA PHE A 60 12.92 7.06 5.03
C PHE A 60 12.37 5.78 4.37
N SER A 61 13.05 4.63 4.51
CA SER A 61 12.57 3.37 3.91
C SER A 61 11.24 2.94 4.54
N THR A 62 10.18 2.83 3.73
CA THR A 62 8.82 2.59 4.21
C THR A 62 8.70 1.21 4.85
N GLY A 63 9.20 0.17 4.20
CA GLY A 63 9.14 -1.20 4.73
C GLY A 63 9.97 -1.38 6.01
N VAL A 64 11.11 -0.68 6.14
CA VAL A 64 11.88 -0.65 7.39
C VAL A 64 11.11 0.04 8.50
N LYS A 65 10.49 1.20 8.22
CA LYS A 65 9.65 1.93 9.19
C LYS A 65 8.53 1.04 9.73
N TRP A 66 7.82 0.36 8.84
CA TRP A 66 6.71 -0.51 9.21
C TRP A 66 7.15 -1.70 10.07
N SER A 67 8.38 -2.19 9.88
CA SER A 67 8.92 -3.30 10.69
C SER A 67 9.24 -2.94 12.15
N PHE A 68 9.23 -1.66 12.51
CA PHE A 68 9.45 -1.24 13.90
C PHE A 68 8.25 -1.44 14.82
N MET A 69 7.04 -1.62 14.26
CA MET A 69 5.88 -1.90 15.09
C MET A 69 6.07 -3.21 15.87
N PRO A 70 5.71 -3.28 17.17
CA PRO A 70 5.81 -4.53 17.92
C PRO A 70 5.02 -5.65 17.25
N LYS A 71 5.53 -6.89 17.29
CA LYS A 71 4.87 -8.06 16.67
C LYS A 71 3.61 -8.44 17.43
N GLU A 72 3.74 -8.53 18.74
CA GLU A 72 2.65 -8.84 19.65
C GLU A 72 1.94 -7.57 20.12
N VAL A 73 0.62 -7.62 20.22
CA VAL A 73 -0.18 -6.56 20.83
C VAL A 73 -0.15 -6.76 22.34
N GLY A 74 0.49 -5.82 23.05
CA GLY A 74 0.52 -5.83 24.51
C GLY A 74 -0.68 -5.13 25.12
N ALA A 75 -0.49 -4.47 26.26
CA ALA A 75 -1.54 -3.73 26.97
C ALA A 75 -2.14 -2.54 26.19
N ARG A 76 -1.52 -2.13 25.07
CA ARG A 76 -1.96 -0.98 24.26
C ARG A 76 -2.24 -1.43 22.83
N PRO A 77 -3.36 -1.00 22.23
CA PRO A 77 -3.64 -1.27 20.83
C PRO A 77 -2.62 -0.55 19.93
N HIS A 78 -2.35 -1.13 18.76
CA HIS A 78 -1.56 -0.51 17.71
C HIS A 78 -2.46 0.27 16.75
N PHE A 79 -1.95 1.39 16.24
CA PHE A 79 -2.63 2.25 15.27
C PHE A 79 -1.74 2.47 14.04
N LEU A 80 -2.38 2.78 12.91
CA LEU A 80 -1.74 3.22 11.68
C LEU A 80 -1.90 4.73 11.51
#